data_AF-A0A6M0C158-F1
#
_entry.id   AF-A0A6M0C158-F1
#
_cell.length_a   1.000
_cell.length_b   1.000
_cell.length_c   1.000
_cell.angle_alpha   90.00
_cell.angle_beta   90.00
_cell.angle_gamma   90.00
#
_symmetry.space_group_name_H-M   'P 1'
#
loop_
_entity.id
_entity.type
_entity.pdbx_description
1 polymer ?
#
loop_
_entity_poly.entity_id
_entity_poly.type
_entity_poly.pdbx_seq_one_letter_code
_entity_poly.pdbx_strand_id
1 'polypeptide(L)'
;MTVNNINVAETLEVEKIDIEDKLLLITTELLESKENQPFLHKLFSLKASQWSDLKVLCDGLPEIESKFEELRGLLTGKIRVTWLDYPSTETENYCLIIFFVESLFWHNLAVYNKGLIIDNR
;
A
#
# COMPACT_ATOMS: atom_id res chain seq x y z
N MET A 1 18.00 5.62 -42.93
CA MET A 1 17.95 5.98 -41.50
C MET A 1 16.55 5.69 -41.01
N THR A 2 16.31 4.47 -40.56
CA THR A 2 15.04 4.05 -39.95
C THR A 2 15.04 4.57 -38.52
N VAL A 3 14.15 5.53 -38.25
CA VAL A 3 13.86 5.96 -36.88
C VAL A 3 13.24 4.75 -36.19
N ASN A 4 13.91 4.23 -35.17
CA ASN A 4 13.37 3.20 -34.31
C ASN A 4 12.12 3.78 -33.63
N ASN A 5 10.95 3.42 -34.15
CA ASN A 5 9.70 3.46 -33.40
C ASN A 5 9.83 2.42 -32.29
N ILE A 6 10.50 2.78 -31.20
CA ILE A 6 10.31 2.09 -29.93
C ILE A 6 8.82 2.25 -29.63
N ASN A 7 8.13 1.12 -29.55
CA ASN A 7 6.68 1.06 -29.49
C ASN A 7 6.24 1.72 -28.17
N VAL A 8 5.62 2.90 -28.24
CA VAL A 8 5.23 3.69 -27.05
C VAL A 8 4.42 2.86 -26.05
N ALA A 9 3.65 1.88 -26.53
CA ALA A 9 2.93 0.92 -25.70
C ALA A 9 3.85 0.03 -24.84
N GLU A 10 4.96 -0.47 -25.38
CA GLU A 10 5.92 -1.29 -24.63
C GLU A 10 6.63 -0.46 -23.55
N THR A 11 6.93 0.81 -23.83
CA THR A 11 7.55 1.70 -22.83
C THR A 11 6.60 1.98 -21.66
N LEU A 12 5.32 2.25 -21.95
CA LEU A 12 4.30 2.49 -20.93
C LEU A 12 4.00 1.23 -20.09
N GLU A 13 4.04 0.04 -20.68
CA GLU A 13 3.86 -1.23 -19.96
C GLU A 13 5.04 -1.54 -19.02
N VAL A 14 6.28 -1.32 -19.48
CA VAL A 14 7.48 -1.51 -18.65
C VAL A 14 7.52 -0.54 -17.47
N GLU A 15 7.19 0.74 -17.69
CA GLU A 15 7.09 1.72 -16.60
C GLU A 15 5.98 1.37 -15.59
N LYS A 16 4.85 0.83 -16.07
CA LYS A 16 3.76 0.39 -15.18
C LYS A 16 4.17 -0.78 -14.29
N ILE A 17 4.85 -1.78 -14.85
CA ILE A 17 5.35 -2.95 -14.09
C ILE A 17 6.29 -2.49 -12.96
N ASP A 18 7.19 -1.55 -13.24
CA ASP A 18 8.11 -0.99 -12.23
C ASP A 18 7.36 -0.26 -11.08
N ILE A 19 6.27 0.45 -11.39
CA ILE A 19 5.47 1.14 -10.36
C ILE A 19 4.72 0.14 -9.48
N GLU A 20 4.09 -0.89 -10.07
CA GLU A 20 3.35 -1.90 -9.32
C GLU A 20 4.27 -2.69 -8.37
N ASP A 21 5.49 -3.02 -8.80
CA ASP A 21 6.51 -3.66 -7.97
C ASP A 21 6.95 -2.77 -6.79
N LYS A 22 7.14 -1.47 -7.04
CA LYS A 22 7.44 -0.50 -5.97
C LYS A 22 6.30 -0.37 -4.97
N LEU A 23 5.05 -0.34 -5.45
CA LEU A 23 3.87 -0.32 -4.58
C LEU A 23 3.78 -1.59 -3.73
N LEU A 24 4.07 -2.75 -4.31
CA LEU A 24 4.12 -4.01 -3.57
C LEU A 24 5.19 -3.96 -2.48
N LEU A 25 6.41 -3.49 -2.78
CA LEU A 25 7.49 -3.37 -1.80
C LEU A 25 7.09 -2.46 -0.63
N ILE A 26 6.58 -1.26 -0.92
CA ILE A 26 6.17 -0.29 0.10
C ILE A 26 5.05 -0.87 0.99
N THR A 27 4.03 -1.48 0.37
CA THR A 27 2.90 -2.02 1.13
C THR A 27 3.29 -3.21 1.99
N THR A 28 4.19 -4.08 1.54
CA THR A 28 4.75 -5.18 2.34
C THR A 28 5.53 -4.63 3.54
N GLU A 29 6.42 -3.66 3.32
CA GLU A 29 7.24 -3.08 4.37
C GLU A 29 6.42 -2.35 5.44
N LEU A 30 5.32 -1.70 5.04
CA LEU A 30 4.38 -1.08 5.96
C LEU A 30 3.72 -2.08 6.92
N LEU A 31 3.52 -3.32 6.47
CA LEU A 31 2.87 -4.36 7.27
C LEU A 31 3.86 -5.18 8.11
N GLU A 32 5.08 -5.37 7.62
CA GLU A 32 6.06 -6.28 8.24
C GLU A 32 7.04 -5.57 9.18
N SER A 33 7.42 -4.32 8.90
CA SER A 33 8.44 -3.62 9.68
C SER A 33 7.93 -3.14 11.04
N LYS A 34 8.72 -3.37 12.10
CA LYS A 34 8.45 -2.82 13.44
C LYS A 34 8.49 -1.29 13.47
N GLU A 35 9.30 -0.68 12.61
CA GLU A 35 9.43 0.78 12.53
C GLU A 35 8.18 1.44 11.95
N ASN A 36 7.39 0.67 11.18
CA ASN A 36 6.14 1.11 10.58
C ASN A 36 4.90 0.80 11.43
N GLN A 37 5.06 0.31 12.66
CA GLN A 37 3.95 0.10 13.60
C GLN A 37 3.05 1.33 13.82
N PRO A 38 3.57 2.58 13.82
CA PRO A 38 2.71 3.77 13.89
C PRO A 38 1.66 3.84 12.76
N PHE A 39 1.98 3.38 11.55
CA PHE A 39 1.01 3.28 10.46
C PHE A 39 -0.13 2.32 10.81
N LEU A 40 0.20 1.11 11.30
CA LEU A 40 -0.80 0.11 11.66
C LEU A 40 -1.69 0.57 12.82
N HIS A 41 -1.13 1.24 13.82
CA HIS A 41 -1.91 1.86 14.90
C HIS A 41 -2.90 2.90 14.37
N LYS A 42 -2.47 3.79 13.48
CA LYS A 42 -3.35 4.77 12.86
C LYS A 42 -4.42 4.08 12.01
N LEU A 43 -4.05 3.11 11.17
CA LEU A 43 -4.98 2.36 10.32
C LEU A 43 -6.08 1.70 11.15
N PHE A 44 -5.72 1.03 12.25
CA PHE A 44 -6.69 0.33 13.11
C PHE A 44 -7.43 1.23 14.10
N SER A 45 -7.04 2.50 14.21
CA SER A 45 -7.88 3.52 14.87
C SER A 45 -9.08 3.95 14.02
N LEU A 46 -9.02 3.72 12.70
CA LEU A 46 -10.14 3.95 11.78
C LEU A 46 -11.19 2.87 11.93
N LYS A 47 -12.43 3.21 11.60
CA LYS A 47 -13.50 2.22 11.50
C LYS A 47 -13.20 1.22 10.38
N ALA A 48 -13.52 -0.05 10.58
CA ALA A 48 -13.49 -1.06 9.50
C ALA A 48 -14.26 -0.54 8.26
N SER A 49 -13.76 -0.87 7.08
CA SER A 49 -14.27 -0.45 5.77
C SER A 49 -14.16 1.05 5.46
N GLN A 50 -13.59 1.86 6.38
CA GLN A 50 -13.29 3.26 6.09
C GLN A 50 -12.04 3.34 5.21
N TRP A 51 -12.18 3.94 4.04
CA TRP A 51 -11.04 4.24 3.17
C TRP A 51 -10.33 5.52 3.61
N SER A 52 -9.02 5.47 3.69
CA SER A 52 -8.16 6.63 3.97
C SER A 52 -7.09 6.79 2.91
N ASP A 53 -6.57 8.01 2.80
CA ASP A 53 -5.35 8.30 2.05
C ASP A 53 -4.17 7.64 2.77
N LEU A 54 -3.39 6.83 2.05
CA LEU A 54 -2.26 6.11 2.61
C LEU A 54 -1.18 7.08 3.10
N LYS A 55 -0.92 8.16 2.35
CA LYS A 55 0.14 9.12 2.69
C LYS A 55 -0.11 9.74 4.06
N VAL A 56 -1.34 10.14 4.35
CA VAL A 56 -1.75 10.72 5.65
C VAL A 56 -1.51 9.75 6.81
N LEU A 57 -1.73 8.46 6.60
CA LEU A 57 -1.46 7.45 7.64
C LEU A 57 0.04 7.24 7.84
N CYS A 58 0.85 7.42 6.79
CA CYS A 58 2.29 7.32 6.83
C CYS A 58 3.01 8.58 7.34
N ASP A 59 2.30 9.68 7.62
CA ASP A 59 2.90 10.91 8.15
C ASP A 59 3.79 10.62 9.37
N GLY A 60 5.05 11.06 9.31
CA GLY A 60 6.06 10.83 10.33
C GLY A 60 6.83 9.50 10.18
N LEU A 61 6.76 8.86 9.01
CA LEU A 61 7.58 7.70 8.64
C LEU A 61 8.54 8.08 7.49
N PRO A 62 9.73 8.65 7.79
CA PRO A 62 10.57 9.31 6.78
C PRO A 62 11.00 8.40 5.62
N GLU A 63 11.29 7.13 5.89
CA GLU A 63 11.72 6.19 4.85
C GLU A 63 10.58 5.88 3.87
N ILE A 64 9.36 5.69 4.37
CA ILE A 64 8.18 5.46 3.55
C ILE A 64 7.79 6.74 2.79
N GLU A 65 7.86 7.90 3.44
CA GLU A 65 7.63 9.19 2.79
C GLU A 65 8.58 9.42 1.62
N SER A 66 9.87 9.10 1.78
CA SER A 66 10.87 9.17 0.69
C SER A 66 10.48 8.28 -0.49
N LYS A 67 10.07 7.03 -0.23
CA LYS A 67 9.61 6.09 -1.26
C LYS A 67 8.37 6.60 -2.00
N PHE A 68 7.45 7.27 -1.31
CA PHE A 68 6.30 7.90 -1.95
C PHE A 68 6.64 9.13 -2.79
N GLU A 69 7.75 9.82 -2.48
CA GLU A 69 8.21 10.95 -3.28
C GLU A 69 8.85 10.46 -4.59
N GLU A 70 9.57 9.35 -4.57
CA GLU A 70 10.06 8.68 -5.79
C GLU A 70 8.92 8.29 -6.74
N LEU A 71 7.76 7.91 -6.18
CA LEU A 71 6.56 7.59 -6.94
C LEU A 71 5.78 8.81 -7.42
N ARG A 72 6.04 10.02 -6.90
CA ARG A 72 5.20 11.21 -7.16
C ARG A 72 5.18 11.63 -8.63
N GLY A 73 6.28 11.43 -9.35
CA GLY A 73 6.38 11.72 -10.78
C GLY A 73 5.73 10.66 -11.68
N LEU A 74 5.49 9.45 -11.14
CA LEU A 74 5.04 8.28 -11.88
C LEU A 74 3.56 7.97 -11.61
N LEU A 75 3.08 8.29 -10.42
CA LEU A 75 1.74 7.98 -9.96
C LEU A 75 0.83 9.21 -10.01
N THR A 76 -0.14 9.21 -10.92
CA THR A 76 -1.23 10.18 -10.88
C THR A 76 -2.35 9.65 -9.99
N GLY A 77 -2.65 10.30 -8.87
CA GLY A 77 -3.76 9.91 -7.99
C GLY A 77 -3.34 9.53 -6.57
N LYS A 78 -4.30 8.99 -5.82
CA LYS A 78 -4.12 8.65 -4.41
C LYS A 78 -4.04 7.15 -4.22
N ILE A 79 -3.12 6.73 -3.36
CA ILE A 79 -3.10 5.37 -2.83
C ILE A 79 -4.05 5.37 -1.64
N ARG A 80 -5.08 4.54 -1.70
CA ARG A 80 -6.05 4.38 -0.63
C ARG A 80 -5.83 3.08 0.11
N VAL A 81 -6.13 3.07 1.39
CA VAL A 81 -6.09 1.86 2.22
C VAL A 81 -7.34 1.77 3.08
N THR A 82 -7.80 0.54 3.30
CA THR A 82 -8.82 0.21 4.29
C THR A 82 -8.51 -1.13 4.93
N TRP A 83 -9.21 -1.45 6.00
CA TRP A 83 -9.18 -2.78 6.61
C TRP A 83 -10.59 -3.30 6.85
N LEU A 84 -10.77 -4.61 6.77
CA LEU A 84 -12.05 -5.30 6.98
C LEU A 84 -11.87 -6.37 8.04
N ASP A 85 -12.91 -6.63 8.82
CA ASP A 85 -12.95 -7.82 9.68
C ASP A 85 -12.78 -9.08 8.82
N TYR A 86 -12.02 -10.03 9.33
CA TYR A 86 -11.87 -11.30 8.63
C TYR A 86 -13.19 -12.08 8.68
N PRO A 87 -13.64 -12.70 7.57
CA PRO A 87 -14.98 -13.29 7.50
C PRO A 87 -15.17 -14.56 8.33
N SER A 88 -14.09 -15.13 8.88
CA SER A 88 -14.15 -16.33 9.74
C SER A 88 -14.24 -15.95 11.21
N THR A 89 -15.10 -16.66 11.94
CA THR A 89 -15.18 -16.61 13.41
C THR A 89 -14.13 -17.49 14.10
N GLU A 90 -13.41 -18.33 13.35
CA GLU A 90 -12.43 -19.28 13.90
C GLU A 90 -11.04 -18.68 14.08
N THR A 91 -10.75 -17.57 13.39
CA THR A 91 -9.46 -16.88 13.43
C THR A 91 -9.63 -15.55 14.14
N GLU A 92 -9.54 -15.58 15.47
CA GLU A 92 -9.59 -14.36 16.28
C GLU A 92 -8.48 -13.38 15.89
N ASN A 93 -8.79 -12.08 15.93
CA ASN A 93 -7.86 -10.98 15.68
C ASN A 93 -7.32 -10.82 14.25
N TYR A 94 -7.69 -11.67 13.29
CA TYR A 94 -7.33 -11.47 11.90
C TYR A 94 -8.21 -10.42 11.21
N CYS A 95 -7.63 -9.71 10.25
CA CYS A 95 -8.31 -8.77 9.38
C CYS A 95 -7.74 -8.82 7.96
N LEU A 96 -8.49 -8.28 7.01
CA LEU A 96 -7.99 -7.99 5.67
C LEU A 96 -7.52 -6.53 5.62
N ILE A 97 -6.39 -6.26 4.99
CA ILE A 97 -5.93 -4.92 4.65
C ILE A 97 -5.90 -4.82 3.13
N ILE A 98 -6.54 -3.79 2.59
CA ILE A 98 -6.68 -3.59 1.14
C ILE A 98 -6.04 -2.26 0.79
N PHE A 99 -5.04 -2.32 -0.08
CA PHE A 99 -4.46 -1.15 -0.75
C PHE A 99 -5.05 -1.04 -2.15
N PHE A 100 -5.35 0.18 -2.58
CA PHE A 100 -5.94 0.43 -3.90
C PHE A 100 -5.40 1.72 -4.51
N VAL A 101 -5.07 1.64 -5.80
CA VAL A 101 -4.68 2.78 -6.63
C VAL A 101 -5.60 2.82 -7.85
N GLU A 102 -6.52 3.78 -7.86
CA GLU A 102 -7.58 3.88 -8.86
C GLU A 102 -7.04 4.13 -10.28
N SER A 103 -6.01 4.96 -10.44
CA SER A 103 -5.44 5.31 -11.74
C SER A 103 -4.74 4.15 -12.44
N LEU A 104 -4.25 3.18 -11.69
CA LEU A 104 -3.57 1.99 -12.22
C LEU A 104 -4.48 0.75 -12.24
N PHE A 105 -5.65 0.83 -11.59
CA PHE A 105 -6.47 -0.32 -11.19
C PHE A 105 -5.69 -1.36 -10.38
N TRP A 106 -4.61 -0.92 -9.73
CA TRP A 106 -3.76 -1.78 -8.92
C TRP A 106 -4.36 -1.95 -7.52
N HIS A 107 -4.22 -3.16 -6.97
CA HIS A 107 -4.62 -3.47 -5.61
C HIS A 107 -3.65 -4.46 -4.99
N ASN A 108 -3.53 -4.40 -3.67
CA ASN A 108 -2.86 -5.43 -2.88
C ASN A 108 -3.72 -5.77 -1.67
N LEU A 109 -3.86 -7.07 -1.41
CA LEU A 109 -4.65 -7.62 -0.31
C LEU A 109 -3.72 -8.40 0.60
N ALA A 110 -3.74 -8.04 1.89
CA ALA A 110 -3.01 -8.76 2.92
C ALA A 110 -3.96 -9.28 4.01
N VAL A 111 -3.64 -10.45 4.54
CA VAL A 111 -4.25 -10.97 5.77
C VAL A 111 -3.32 -10.61 6.93
N TYR A 112 -3.84 -9.91 7.94
CA TYR A 112 -3.03 -9.39 9.04
C TYR A 112 -3.63 -9.79 10.40
N ASN A 113 -2.78 -10.18 11.36
CA ASN A 113 -3.21 -10.46 12.73
C ASN A 113 -3.05 -9.20 13.59
N LYS A 114 -4.17 -8.56 13.92
CA LYS A 114 -4.23 -7.34 14.76
C LYS A 114 -3.72 -7.59 16.18
N GLY A 115 -3.74 -8.84 16.66
CA GLY A 115 -3.21 -9.22 17.97
C GLY A 115 -1.72 -8.90 18.13
N LEU A 116 -0.95 -8.95 17.04
CA LEU A 116 0.49 -8.65 17.04
C LEU A 116 0.80 -7.20 17.46
N ILE A 117 -0.18 -6.31 17.36
CA ILE A 117 -0.04 -4.89 17.74
C ILE A 117 -0.35 -4.70 19.23
N ILE A 118 -1.21 -5.54 19.80
CA ILE A 118 -1.64 -5.49 21.19
C ILE A 118 -0.52 -6.00 22.11
N ASP A 119 0.23 -7.01 21.68
CA ASP A 119 1.34 -7.62 22.44
C ASP A 119 2.60 -6.74 22.56
N ASN A 120 2.68 -5.61 21.85
CA ASN A 120 3.80 -4.67 21.91
C ASN A 120 3.52 -3.43 22.80
N ARG A 121 2.50 -3.49 23.68
CA ARG A 121 2.21 -2.45 24.69
C ARG A 121 2.66 -2.85 26.09
#